data_AF-A0A0M8SFZ0-F1
#
_entry.id   AF-A0A0M8SFZ0-F1
#
_cell.length_a   1.000
_cell.length_b   1.000
_cell.length_c   1.000
_cell.angle_alpha   90.00
_cell.angle_beta   90.00
_cell.angle_gamma   90.00
#
_symmetry.space_group_name_H-M   'P 1'
#
loop_
_entity.id
_entity.type
_entity.pdbx_description
1 polymer ?
#
loop_
_entity_poly.entity_id
_entity_poly.type
_entity_poly.pdbx_seq_one_letter_code
_entity_poly.pdbx_strand_id
1 'polypeptide(L)'
;MALSHQQRHQIERRIRAAIDRLLSGQIPLGGACDAKTLALEAGISRASLYRTWTHLKDEFEQRRAAARAAGQQPDPKEARIARLRELNQRLTGKLARTTTEFTLLKEGHRLLLSVLAAKDDELERLRRELSTFASTHAIPARNHELGDDATSVVPLARR
;
A
#
# COMPACT_ATOMS: atom_id res chain seq x y z
N MET A 1 -56.00 -10.50 19.98
CA MET A 1 -56.83 -9.41 19.42
C MET A 1 -56.46 -9.20 17.97
N ALA A 2 -57.40 -9.32 17.03
CA ALA A 2 -57.14 -9.13 15.61
C ALA A 2 -57.06 -7.62 15.29
N LEU A 3 -56.01 -7.19 14.60
CA LEU A 3 -55.86 -5.82 14.09
C LEU A 3 -57.01 -5.50 13.12
N SER A 4 -57.62 -4.32 13.25
CA SER A 4 -58.62 -3.85 12.29
C SER A 4 -58.00 -3.62 10.91
N HIS A 5 -58.80 -3.70 9.86
CA HIS A 5 -58.33 -3.50 8.48
C HIS A 5 -57.67 -2.12 8.29
N GLN A 6 -58.23 -1.09 8.92
CA GLN A 6 -57.68 0.27 8.91
C GLN A 6 -56.32 0.34 9.63
N GLN A 7 -56.17 -0.33 10.78
CA GLN A 7 -54.89 -0.39 11.50
C GLN A 7 -53.82 -1.13 10.69
N ARG A 8 -54.20 -2.21 10.01
CA ARG A 8 -53.28 -2.94 9.11
C ARG A 8 -52.77 -2.04 8.00
N HIS A 9 -53.64 -1.36 7.28
CA HIS A 9 -53.23 -0.43 6.23
C HIS A 9 -52.36 0.73 6.74
N GLN A 10 -52.65 1.26 7.93
CA GLN A 10 -51.82 2.30 8.52
C GLN A 10 -50.40 1.81 8.82
N ILE A 11 -50.27 0.58 9.33
CA ILE A 11 -48.97 -0.05 9.59
C ILE A 11 -48.23 -0.31 8.27
N GLU A 12 -48.90 -0.86 7.26
CA GLU A 12 -48.28 -1.07 5.94
C GLU A 12 -47.76 0.23 5.33
N ARG A 13 -48.54 1.32 5.39
CA ARG A 13 -48.12 2.63 4.90
C ARG A 13 -46.88 3.14 5.63
N ARG A 14 -46.81 2.95 6.96
CA ARG A 14 -45.63 3.33 7.76
C ARG A 14 -44.40 2.51 7.36
N ILE A 15 -44.57 1.20 7.16
CA ILE A 15 -43.46 0.32 6.73
C ILE A 15 -42.97 0.73 5.35
N ARG A 16 -43.85 0.93 4.35
CA ARG A 16 -43.45 1.38 3.01
C ARG A 16 -42.76 2.74 3.04
N ALA A 17 -43.26 3.69 3.83
CA ALA A 17 -42.60 4.98 4.01
C ALA A 17 -41.19 4.84 4.64
N ALA A 18 -41.01 3.91 5.59
CA ALA A 18 -39.70 3.62 6.17
C ALA A 18 -38.76 2.95 5.17
N ILE A 19 -39.27 2.06 4.30
CA ILE A 19 -38.52 1.48 3.18
C ILE A 19 -37.94 2.59 2.29
N ASP A 20 -38.78 3.53 1.85
CA ASP A 20 -38.36 4.59 0.94
C ASP A 20 -37.29 5.52 1.57
N ARG A 21 -37.42 5.82 2.87
CA ARG A 21 -36.39 6.60 3.62
C ARG A 21 -35.07 5.86 3.72
N LEU A 22 -35.07 4.58 4.08
CA LEU A 22 -33.85 3.80 4.20
C LEU A 22 -33.15 3.61 2.84
N LEU A 23 -33.92 3.37 1.77
CA LEU A 23 -33.38 3.20 0.42
C LEU A 23 -32.86 4.51 -0.19
N SER A 24 -33.40 5.67 0.22
CA SER A 24 -32.84 6.99 -0.14
C SER A 24 -31.62 7.39 0.68
N GLY A 25 -31.19 6.55 1.63
CA GLY A 25 -30.02 6.79 2.48
C GLY A 25 -30.27 7.65 3.71
N GLN A 26 -31.54 7.94 4.03
CA GLN A 26 -31.94 8.56 5.29
C GLN A 26 -31.92 7.51 6.41
N ILE A 27 -30.72 7.13 6.82
CA ILE A 27 -30.51 6.11 7.86
C ILE A 27 -30.40 6.79 9.22
N PRO A 28 -31.19 6.37 10.22
CA PRO A 28 -31.09 6.90 11.58
C PRO A 28 -29.70 6.67 12.19
N LEU A 29 -29.31 7.54 13.11
CA LEU A 29 -28.02 7.47 13.81
C LEU A 29 -27.82 6.09 14.46
N GLY A 30 -26.69 5.45 14.18
CA GLY A 30 -26.37 4.10 14.67
C GLY A 30 -27.03 2.96 13.89
N GLY A 31 -27.98 3.24 13.00
CA GLY A 31 -28.62 2.26 12.13
C GLY A 31 -27.80 1.86 10.91
N ALA A 32 -28.37 0.94 10.14
CA ALA A 32 -27.91 0.50 8.83
C ALA A 32 -29.13 0.33 7.91
N CYS A 33 -28.91 0.15 6.60
CA CYS A 33 -30.02 -0.11 5.67
C CYS A 33 -30.48 -1.57 5.79
N ASP A 34 -30.93 -2.00 6.98
CA ASP A 34 -31.27 -3.40 7.30
C ASP A 34 -32.71 -3.56 7.81
N ALA A 35 -33.20 -4.81 7.80
CA ALA A 35 -34.55 -5.14 8.27
C ALA A 35 -34.76 -4.82 9.77
N LYS A 36 -33.70 -4.72 10.57
CA LYS A 36 -33.77 -4.34 11.98
C LYS A 36 -34.11 -2.87 12.13
N THR A 37 -33.41 -2.01 11.40
CA THR A 37 -33.64 -0.57 11.35
C THR A 37 -34.99 -0.27 10.72
N LEU A 38 -35.40 -1.04 9.70
CA LEU A 38 -36.74 -0.94 9.12
C LEU A 38 -37.84 -1.18 10.15
N ALA A 39 -37.73 -2.23 10.97
CA ALA A 39 -38.72 -2.50 12.01
C ALA A 39 -38.78 -1.37 13.05
N LEU A 40 -37.62 -0.85 13.46
CA LEU A 40 -37.51 0.25 14.41
C LEU A 40 -38.15 1.54 13.87
N GLU A 41 -37.79 1.94 12.64
CA GLU A 41 -38.32 3.13 11.96
C GLU A 41 -39.83 3.03 11.69
N ALA A 42 -40.30 1.83 11.31
CA ALA A 42 -41.72 1.58 11.14
C ALA A 42 -42.48 1.51 12.47
N GLY A 43 -41.79 1.47 13.62
CA GLY A 43 -42.35 1.38 14.96
C GLY A 43 -43.09 0.06 15.21
N ILE A 44 -42.57 -1.04 14.66
CA ILE A 44 -43.09 -2.40 14.85
C ILE A 44 -42.00 -3.31 15.43
N SER A 45 -42.40 -4.42 16.04
CA SER A 45 -41.42 -5.41 16.50
C SER A 45 -40.78 -6.13 15.30
N ARG A 46 -39.51 -6.52 15.46
CA ARG A 46 -38.83 -7.38 14.47
C ARG A 46 -39.61 -8.67 14.23
N ALA A 47 -40.15 -9.30 15.27
CA ALA A 47 -40.93 -10.53 15.12
C ALA A 47 -42.17 -10.31 14.24
N SER A 48 -42.86 -9.17 14.38
CA SER A 48 -44.01 -8.81 13.53
C SER A 48 -43.60 -8.61 12.08
N LEU A 49 -42.43 -8.02 11.81
CA LEU A 49 -41.92 -7.86 10.45
C LEU A 49 -41.70 -9.22 9.76
N TYR A 50 -41.13 -10.20 10.47
CA TYR A 50 -40.84 -11.53 9.91
C TYR A 50 -42.06 -12.46 9.83
N ARG A 51 -43.09 -12.25 10.67
CA ARG A 51 -44.28 -13.14 10.73
C ARG A 51 -45.51 -12.58 10.03
N THR A 52 -45.82 -11.30 10.26
CA THR A 52 -47.06 -10.67 9.80
C THR A 52 -46.86 -9.85 8.53
N TRP A 53 -45.69 -9.21 8.42
CA TRP A 53 -45.38 -8.28 7.32
C TRP A 53 -44.25 -8.81 6.41
N THR A 54 -44.16 -10.13 6.27
CA THR A 54 -43.08 -10.79 5.52
C THR A 54 -42.97 -10.30 4.08
N HIS A 55 -44.12 -10.06 3.43
CA HIS A 55 -44.16 -9.52 2.07
C HIS A 55 -43.49 -8.15 1.94
N LEU A 56 -43.62 -7.26 2.94
CA LEU A 56 -42.97 -5.94 2.92
C LEU A 56 -41.47 -6.05 3.22
N LYS A 57 -41.08 -6.99 4.07
CA LYS A 57 -39.68 -7.33 4.29
C LYS A 57 -39.03 -7.84 2.99
N ASP A 58 -39.73 -8.70 2.25
CA ASP A 58 -39.22 -9.23 0.98
C ASP A 58 -39.18 -8.15 -0.10
N GLU A 59 -40.19 -7.27 -0.16
CA GLU A 59 -40.17 -6.05 -1.02
C GLU A 59 -38.94 -5.18 -0.72
N PHE A 60 -38.66 -4.93 0.56
CA PHE A 60 -37.49 -4.16 0.99
C PHE A 60 -36.17 -4.79 0.53
N GLU A 61 -35.99 -6.10 0.75
CA GLU A 61 -34.76 -6.80 0.35
C GLU A 61 -34.61 -6.84 -1.17
N GLN A 62 -35.69 -7.05 -1.92
CA GLN A 62 -35.68 -6.99 -3.39
C GLN A 62 -35.26 -5.61 -3.90
N ARG A 63 -35.87 -4.54 -3.37
CA ARG A 63 -35.53 -3.16 -3.75
C ARG A 63 -34.10 -2.80 -3.35
N ARG A 64 -33.64 -3.23 -2.18
CA ARG A 64 -32.25 -3.04 -1.73
C ARG A 64 -31.26 -3.78 -2.63
N ALA A 65 -31.59 -5.01 -3.05
CA ALA A 65 -30.77 -5.78 -3.97
C ALA A 65 -30.72 -5.13 -5.36
N ALA A 66 -31.86 -4.65 -5.87
CA ALA A 66 -31.93 -3.90 -7.13
C ALA A 66 -31.11 -2.60 -7.08
N ALA A 67 -31.21 -1.82 -6.00
CA ALA A 67 -30.41 -0.61 -5.81
C ALA A 67 -28.90 -0.94 -5.83
N ARG A 68 -28.48 -1.99 -5.12
CA ARG A 68 -27.08 -2.46 -5.14
C ARG A 68 -26.64 -2.92 -6.52
N ALA A 69 -27.47 -3.66 -7.26
CA ALA A 69 -27.17 -4.10 -8.62
C ALA A 69 -27.03 -2.90 -9.57
N ALA A 70 -27.78 -1.82 -9.34
CA ALA A 70 -27.65 -0.55 -10.06
C ALA A 70 -26.44 0.31 -9.59
N GLY A 71 -25.59 -0.20 -8.69
CA GLY A 71 -24.44 0.52 -8.16
C GLY A 71 -24.79 1.58 -7.11
N GLN A 72 -26.05 1.67 -6.70
CA GLN A 72 -26.44 2.52 -5.58
C GLN A 72 -26.13 1.81 -4.27
N GLN A 73 -25.57 2.55 -3.32
CA GLN A 73 -25.27 2.03 -2.01
C GLN A 73 -26.04 2.86 -0.97
N PRO A 74 -27.28 2.46 -0.66
CA PRO A 74 -28.16 3.23 0.23
C PRO A 74 -27.54 3.45 1.61
N ASP A 75 -26.69 2.52 2.06
CA ASP A 75 -25.97 2.66 3.31
C ASP A 75 -24.66 3.45 3.14
N PRO A 76 -24.56 4.68 3.71
CA PRO A 76 -23.35 5.48 3.62
C PRO A 76 -22.16 4.83 4.33
N LYS A 77 -22.39 3.98 5.35
CA LYS A 77 -21.32 3.22 6.01
C LYS A 77 -20.78 2.13 5.09
N GLU A 78 -21.66 1.38 4.44
CA GLU A 78 -21.22 0.36 3.47
C GLU A 78 -20.46 1.03 2.31
N ALA A 79 -20.93 2.19 1.82
CA ALA A 79 -20.25 2.97 0.78
C ALA A 79 -18.86 3.42 1.21
N ARG A 80 -18.73 3.89 2.45
CA ARG A 80 -17.44 4.25 3.04
C ARG A 80 -16.53 3.03 3.19
N ILE A 81 -17.05 1.89 3.63
CA ILE A 81 -16.29 0.64 3.76
C ILE A 81 -15.78 0.18 2.39
N ALA A 82 -16.62 0.19 1.35
CA ALA A 82 -16.25 -0.19 0.00
C ALA A 82 -15.11 0.70 -0.52
N ARG A 83 -15.27 2.03 -0.40
CA ARG A 83 -14.24 3.00 -0.79
C ARG A 83 -12.93 2.79 -0.02
N LEU A 84 -13.01 2.56 1.29
CA LEU A 84 -11.83 2.31 2.12
C LEU A 84 -11.11 1.01 1.72
N ARG A 85 -11.85 -0.05 1.41
CA ARG A 85 -11.27 -1.32 0.94
C ARG A 85 -10.55 -1.13 -0.39
N GLU A 86 -11.15 -0.44 -1.34
CA GLU A 86 -10.52 -0.14 -2.63
C GLU A 86 -9.23 0.68 -2.45
N LEU A 87 -9.27 1.72 -1.62
CA LEU A 87 -8.09 2.52 -1.28
C LEU A 87 -7.00 1.67 -0.62
N ASN A 88 -7.37 0.81 0.32
CA ASN A 88 -6.43 -0.05 1.02
C ASN A 88 -5.79 -1.09 0.08
N GLN A 89 -6.57 -1.71 -0.80
CA GLN A 89 -6.05 -2.59 -1.85
C GLN A 89 -5.08 -1.87 -2.78
N ARG A 90 -5.44 -0.66 -3.23
CA ARG A 90 -4.58 0.16 -4.09
C ARG A 90 -3.26 0.53 -3.41
N LEU A 91 -3.31 0.94 -2.15
CA LEU A 91 -2.11 1.29 -1.38
C LEU A 91 -1.23 0.08 -1.12
N THR A 92 -1.81 -1.04 -0.74
CA THR A 92 -1.09 -2.31 -0.53
C THR A 92 -0.42 -2.78 -1.82
N GLY A 93 -1.13 -2.69 -2.95
CA GLY A 93 -0.57 -3.01 -4.27
C GLY A 93 0.59 -2.11 -4.67
N LYS A 94 0.51 -0.79 -4.40
CA LYS A 94 1.62 0.14 -4.62
C LYS A 94 2.82 -0.20 -3.73
N LEU A 95 2.58 -0.44 -2.44
CA LEU A 95 3.63 -0.78 -1.47
C LEU A 95 4.37 -2.06 -1.86
N ALA A 96 3.64 -3.09 -2.30
CA ALA A 96 4.24 -4.33 -2.78
C ALA A 96 5.17 -4.08 -3.97
N ARG A 97 4.71 -3.32 -4.98
CA ARG A 97 5.52 -2.97 -6.16
C ARG A 97 6.78 -2.20 -5.78
N THR A 98 6.66 -1.15 -4.98
CA THR A 98 7.81 -0.36 -4.54
C THR A 98 8.80 -1.18 -3.73
N THR A 99 8.32 -2.13 -2.92
CA THR A 99 9.17 -3.03 -2.15
C THR A 99 9.95 -3.99 -3.04
N THR A 100 9.30 -4.54 -4.08
CA THR A 100 9.96 -5.38 -5.08
C THR A 100 11.01 -4.59 -5.85
N GLU A 101 10.67 -3.41 -6.36
CA GLU A 101 11.61 -2.53 -7.07
C GLU A 101 12.81 -2.15 -6.18
N PHE A 102 12.55 -1.80 -4.92
CA PHE A 102 13.61 -1.48 -3.97
C PHE A 102 14.54 -2.66 -3.70
N THR A 103 13.98 -3.88 -3.58
CA THR A 103 14.77 -5.09 -3.37
C THR A 103 15.66 -5.37 -4.57
N LEU A 104 15.12 -5.30 -5.79
CA LEU A 104 15.87 -5.48 -7.03
C LEU A 104 16.99 -4.44 -7.17
N LEU A 105 16.70 -3.18 -6.85
CA LEU A 105 17.68 -2.10 -6.89
C LEU A 105 18.82 -2.35 -5.88
N LYS A 106 18.48 -2.80 -4.67
CA LYS A 106 19.45 -3.13 -3.63
C LYS A 106 20.34 -4.31 -4.04
N GLU A 107 19.77 -5.34 -4.64
CA GLU A 107 20.52 -6.51 -5.15
C GLU A 107 21.44 -6.11 -6.30
N GLY A 108 20.93 -5.31 -7.25
CA GLY A 108 21.73 -4.77 -8.36
C GLY A 108 22.88 -3.90 -7.87
N HIS A 109 22.63 -3.02 -6.90
CA HIS A 109 23.66 -2.19 -6.28
C HIS A 109 24.76 -3.04 -5.62
N ARG A 110 24.37 -4.10 -4.89
CA ARG A 110 25.33 -5.04 -4.29
C ARG A 110 26.18 -5.74 -5.34
N LEU A 111 25.59 -6.17 -6.44
CA LEU A 111 26.32 -6.80 -7.54
C LEU A 111 27.33 -5.84 -8.17
N LEU A 112 26.91 -4.60 -8.44
CA LEU A 112 27.79 -3.58 -9.03
C LEU A 112 28.97 -3.25 -8.13
N LEU A 113 28.77 -3.15 -6.81
CA LEU A 113 29.87 -2.96 -5.85
C LEU A 113 30.87 -4.13 -5.88
N SER A 114 30.37 -5.37 -5.97
CA SER A 114 31.23 -6.55 -6.10
C SER A 114 32.05 -6.53 -7.39
N VAL A 115 31.43 -6.17 -8.51
CA VAL A 115 32.12 -6.04 -9.80
C VAL A 115 33.17 -4.94 -9.75
N LEU A 116 32.85 -3.78 -9.15
CA LEU A 116 33.80 -2.68 -9.03
C LEU A 116 35.02 -3.09 -8.21
N ALA A 117 34.81 -3.71 -7.04
CA ALA A 117 35.89 -4.23 -6.21
C ALA A 117 36.79 -5.22 -6.98
N ALA A 118 36.19 -6.16 -7.71
CA ALA A 118 36.95 -7.12 -8.53
C ALA A 118 37.74 -6.45 -9.66
N LYS A 119 37.27 -5.31 -10.20
CA LYS A 119 37.99 -4.54 -11.22
C LYS A 119 39.13 -3.74 -10.63
N ASP A 120 38.94 -3.19 -9.43
CA ASP A 120 40.00 -2.50 -8.69
C ASP A 120 41.13 -3.48 -8.34
N ASP A 121 40.80 -4.69 -7.86
CA ASP A 121 41.78 -5.74 -7.58
C ASP A 121 42.61 -6.12 -8.83
N GLU A 122 41.95 -6.25 -9.99
CA GLU A 122 42.61 -6.55 -11.26
C GLU A 122 43.51 -5.39 -11.73
N LEU A 123 43.07 -4.14 -11.58
CA LEU A 123 43.89 -2.96 -11.89
C LEU A 123 45.12 -2.89 -11.00
N GLU A 124 44.99 -3.19 -9.71
CA GLU A 124 46.11 -3.25 -8.78
C GLU A 124 47.09 -4.37 -9.14
N ARG A 125 46.58 -5.53 -9.57
CA ARG A 125 47.41 -6.63 -10.06
C ARG A 125 48.21 -6.21 -11.30
N LEU A 126 47.54 -5.66 -12.32
CA LEU A 126 48.19 -5.22 -13.57
C LEU A 126 49.22 -4.12 -13.32
N ARG A 127 48.94 -3.17 -12.40
CA ARG A 127 49.92 -2.16 -11.98
C ARG A 127 51.16 -2.77 -11.33
N ARG A 128 50.99 -3.77 -10.46
CA ARG A 128 52.11 -4.50 -9.84
C ARG A 128 52.95 -5.24 -10.88
N GLU A 129 52.31 -5.90 -11.84
CA GLU A 129 53.00 -6.59 -12.94
C GLU A 129 53.83 -5.61 -13.79
N LEU A 130 53.26 -4.46 -14.15
CA LEU A 130 53.96 -3.40 -14.89
C LEU A 130 55.15 -2.82 -14.10
N SER A 131 54.98 -2.52 -12.81
CA SER A 131 56.07 -2.04 -11.96
C SER A 131 57.20 -3.06 -11.79
N THR A 132 56.85 -4.35 -11.71
CA THR A 132 57.84 -5.43 -11.65
C THR A 132 58.61 -5.50 -12.96
N PHE A 133 57.92 -5.49 -14.11
CA PHE A 133 58.54 -5.47 -15.43
C PHE A 133 59.47 -4.26 -15.65
N ALA A 134 59.05 -3.07 -15.23
CA ALA A 134 59.86 -1.86 -15.29
C ALA A 134 61.13 -1.98 -14.41
N SER A 135 61.03 -2.65 -13.26
CA SER A 135 62.18 -2.86 -12.36
C SER A 135 63.16 -3.92 -12.88
N THR A 136 62.69 -4.97 -13.57
CA THR A 136 63.57 -5.95 -14.24
C THR A 136 64.22 -5.40 -15.50
N HIS A 137 63.57 -4.45 -16.19
CA HIS A 137 64.12 -3.79 -17.39
C HIS A 137 64.86 -2.48 -17.11
N ALA A 138 64.86 -2.00 -15.87
CA ALA A 138 65.79 -0.98 -15.42
C ALA A 138 67.21 -1.57 -15.47
N ILE A 139 67.92 -1.31 -16.56
CA ILE A 139 69.37 -1.55 -16.68
C ILE A 139 70.00 -0.91 -15.44
N PRO A 140 70.84 -1.62 -14.65
CA PRO A 140 71.54 -0.99 -13.56
C PRO A 140 72.35 0.13 -14.17
N ALA A 141 71.99 1.38 -13.86
CA ALA A 141 72.86 2.51 -14.09
C ALA A 141 74.19 2.09 -13.45
N ARG A 142 75.21 1.85 -14.29
CA ARG A 142 76.55 1.55 -13.81
C ARG A 142 76.88 2.62 -12.80
N ASN A 143 76.98 2.21 -11.54
CA ASN A 143 77.63 3.00 -10.51
C ASN A 143 79.05 3.23 -11.02
N HIS A 144 79.24 4.39 -11.65
CA HIS A 144 80.55 4.93 -11.90
C HIS A 144 81.03 5.41 -10.55
N GLU A 145 81.66 4.51 -9.80
CA GLU A 145 82.63 4.91 -8.80
C GLU A 145 83.77 5.62 -9.53
N LEU A 146 83.70 6.94 -9.56
CA LEU A 146 84.88 7.76 -9.55
C LEU A 146 84.72 8.72 -8.39
N GLY A 147 85.44 8.42 -7.30
CA GLY A 147 85.69 9.38 -6.24
C GLY A 147 86.58 10.50 -6.76
N ASP A 148 86.23 11.72 -6.37
CA ASP A 148 87.12 12.81 -5.95
C ASP A 148 86.19 13.98 -5.61
N ASP A 149 85.87 14.21 -4.33
CA ASP A 149 86.64 14.96 -3.34
C ASP A 149 86.03 16.36 -3.14
N ALA A 150 86.04 16.79 -1.89
CA ALA A 150 85.74 18.14 -1.39
C ALA A 150 84.32 18.70 -1.61
N THR A 151 83.51 18.72 -0.54
CA THR A 151 83.44 19.87 0.39
C THR A 151 82.10 19.82 1.14
N SER A 152 82.19 19.80 2.46
CA SER A 152 81.14 20.03 3.44
C SER A 152 80.27 21.27 3.16
N VAL A 153 78.94 21.16 3.20
CA VAL A 153 78.07 22.17 3.83
C VAL A 153 76.80 21.49 4.42
N VAL A 154 76.56 21.80 5.69
CA VAL A 154 75.46 21.40 6.59
C VAL A 154 74.09 21.93 6.12
N PRO A 155 72.97 21.22 6.40
CA PRO A 155 71.63 21.66 6.01
C PRO A 155 71.07 22.74 6.94
N LEU A 156 70.41 23.75 6.37
CA LEU A 156 69.60 24.72 7.10
C LEU A 156 68.12 24.42 6.89
N ALA A 157 67.48 24.00 7.96
CA ALA A 157 66.04 23.83 8.07
C ALA A 157 65.36 25.09 8.61
N ARG A 158 64.07 25.21 8.26
CA ARG A 158 62.98 25.97 8.89
C ARG A 158 62.88 27.47 8.61
N ARG A 159 61.77 27.84 7.95
CA ARG A 159 60.54 28.27 8.63
C ARG A 159 59.30 27.83 7.88
#